data_AF-A0AA39F068-F1
#
_entry.id   AF-A0AA39F068-F1
#
_cell.length_a   1.000
_cell.length_b   1.000
_cell.length_c   1.000
_cell.angle_alpha   90.00
_cell.angle_beta   90.00
_cell.angle_gamma   90.00
#
_symmetry.space_group_name_H-M   'P 1'
#
loop_
_entity.id
_entity.type
_entity.pdbx_description
1 polymer ?
#
loop_
_entity_poly.entity_id
_entity_poly.type
_entity_poly.pdbx_seq_one_letter_code
_entity_poly.pdbx_strand_id
1 'polypeptide(L)'
;MKLIIVAAQLLVIFCTSQIVESQHFAVSIPCTSDEGCRRTPHVSSSAICKNGFCICNEGGVSKNCSVPTTMLTSTKILVPIGRECKHPVDCKVENSYCNSTMSQCLCKRDFVSNIKGNKCLPVVNSIGGTCEDSKQCLAHLSNTICSNYQCVCTNGFHYANKMCFKNSGIGETCQSTQECSHIEHAECNQNNICVCSLDSVASADNKRCLPLARELSQQCTESAQCTATLSINAECIGNHCQCTSSAHFVARNHKCVISKSVDEACDDDDDCYQGELPDSNIVMTCNSKICTCADGYMKNEKKCVASSASATMSKISVGLLLICLLIFSR
;
A
#
# COMPACT_ATOMS: atom_id res chain seq x y z
N MET A 1 26.00 -21.51 -99.16
CA MET A 1 24.53 -21.67 -99.22
C MET A 1 23.90 -20.40 -98.63
N LYS A 2 23.40 -19.49 -99.50
CA LYS A 2 22.50 -18.30 -99.31
C LYS A 2 22.74 -17.39 -98.08
N LEU A 3 23.26 -16.13 -98.12
CA LEU A 3 22.88 -14.84 -98.75
C LEU A 3 21.61 -14.12 -98.20
N ILE A 4 21.77 -12.82 -97.82
CA ILE A 4 20.79 -11.66 -97.75
C ILE A 4 20.33 -11.19 -96.32
N ILE A 5 20.85 -10.10 -95.69
CA ILE A 5 20.65 -8.59 -95.73
C ILE A 5 19.45 -8.03 -94.86
N VAL A 6 19.67 -6.85 -94.20
CA VAL A 6 18.72 -5.76 -93.76
C VAL A 6 18.20 -5.85 -92.30
N ALA A 7 18.02 -4.83 -91.44
CA ALA A 7 18.43 -3.42 -91.24
C ALA A 7 17.90 -2.94 -89.84
N ALA A 8 18.56 -1.98 -89.20
CA ALA A 8 18.10 -0.61 -88.84
C ALA A 8 17.15 -0.39 -87.63
N GLN A 9 17.68 0.38 -86.66
CA GLN A 9 17.16 1.58 -85.97
C GLN A 9 15.72 1.66 -85.43
N LEU A 10 15.61 2.07 -84.14
CA LEU A 10 14.69 3.02 -83.46
C LEU A 10 14.69 2.62 -81.96
N LEU A 11 14.93 3.44 -80.93
CA LEU A 11 14.61 4.83 -80.63
C LEU A 11 15.54 5.37 -79.51
N VAL A 12 16.12 6.54 -79.75
CA VAL A 12 16.06 7.75 -78.90
C VAL A 12 16.06 7.55 -77.37
N ILE A 13 17.20 7.84 -76.71
CA ILE A 13 17.22 8.24 -75.30
C ILE A 13 17.52 9.74 -75.25
N PHE A 14 16.45 10.52 -75.16
CA PHE A 14 16.50 11.95 -74.88
C PHE A 14 17.01 12.16 -73.45
N CYS A 15 18.08 12.94 -73.35
CA CYS A 15 18.48 13.61 -72.12
C CYS A 15 17.32 14.53 -71.67
N THR A 16 16.66 14.19 -70.57
CA THR A 16 15.80 15.14 -69.86
C THR A 16 16.20 15.14 -68.39
N SER A 17 16.72 16.30 -68.00
CA SER A 17 16.86 16.77 -66.64
C SER A 17 15.53 16.61 -65.89
N GLN A 18 15.41 15.56 -65.08
CA GLN A 18 14.34 15.48 -64.08
C GLN A 18 14.80 16.23 -62.83
N ILE A 19 14.22 17.42 -62.70
CA ILE A 19 14.11 18.20 -61.48
C ILE A 19 13.50 17.27 -60.43
N VAL A 20 14.25 16.96 -59.36
CA VAL A 20 13.74 16.24 -58.20
C VAL A 20 12.77 17.18 -57.48
N GLU A 21 11.48 16.93 -57.65
CA GLU A 21 10.39 17.61 -56.96
C GLU A 21 10.46 17.26 -55.46
N SER A 22 10.81 18.25 -54.63
CA SER A 22 10.92 18.08 -53.18
C SER A 22 9.55 17.83 -52.55
N GLN A 23 9.30 16.62 -52.07
CA GLN A 23 8.10 16.32 -51.28
C GLN A 23 8.16 17.08 -49.95
N HIS A 24 7.33 18.13 -49.83
CA HIS A 24 7.10 18.85 -48.58
C HIS A 24 6.27 17.98 -47.62
N PHE A 25 6.88 17.49 -46.55
CA PHE A 25 6.20 16.74 -45.50
C PHE A 25 5.46 17.70 -44.54
N ALA A 26 4.14 17.71 -44.59
CA ALA A 26 3.29 18.48 -43.68
C ALA A 26 3.15 17.75 -42.33
N VAL A 27 3.53 18.40 -41.23
CA VAL A 27 3.46 17.83 -39.87
C VAL A 27 2.20 18.33 -39.16
N SER A 28 1.43 17.40 -38.59
CA SER A 28 0.23 17.71 -37.79
C SER A 28 0.61 18.20 -36.38
N ILE A 29 -0.06 19.23 -35.88
CA ILE A 29 0.23 19.85 -34.58
C ILE A 29 -0.50 19.11 -33.44
N PRO A 30 0.20 18.54 -32.45
CA PRO A 30 -0.43 17.89 -31.31
C PRO A 30 -0.96 18.90 -30.28
N CYS A 31 -1.98 18.53 -29.51
CA CYS A 31 -2.59 19.39 -28.51
C CYS A 31 -3.20 18.61 -27.33
N THR A 32 -3.35 19.31 -26.20
CA THR A 32 -4.07 18.83 -25.01
C THR A 32 -5.28 19.71 -24.68
N SER A 33 -5.42 20.89 -25.29
CA SER A 33 -6.55 21.79 -25.14
C SER A 33 -6.71 22.72 -26.35
N ASP A 34 -7.92 23.25 -26.55
CA ASP A 34 -8.22 24.21 -27.61
C ASP A 34 -7.38 25.49 -27.50
N GLU A 35 -7.15 25.96 -26.28
CA GLU A 35 -6.33 27.14 -26.02
C GLU A 35 -4.86 26.90 -26.44
N GLY A 36 -4.37 25.67 -26.30
CA GLY A 36 -3.08 25.25 -26.82
C GLY A 36 -2.98 25.45 -28.33
N CYS A 37 -4.02 25.08 -29.08
CA CYS A 37 -4.07 25.31 -30.54
C CYS A 37 -4.12 26.80 -30.88
N ARG A 38 -4.94 27.60 -30.18
CA ARG A 38 -5.10 29.04 -30.48
C ARG A 38 -3.86 29.88 -30.15
N ARG A 39 -3.02 29.43 -29.22
CA ARG A 39 -1.75 30.07 -28.88
C ARG A 39 -0.60 29.67 -29.80
N THR A 40 -0.79 28.72 -30.72
CA THR A 40 0.25 28.36 -31.68
C THR A 40 0.41 29.43 -32.78
N PRO A 41 1.63 29.92 -33.02
CA PRO A 41 1.86 30.89 -34.09
C PRO A 41 1.45 30.33 -35.45
N HIS A 42 0.82 31.15 -36.29
CA HIS A 42 0.35 30.81 -37.65
C HIS A 42 -0.82 29.81 -37.74
N VAL A 43 -1.48 29.51 -36.62
CA VAL A 43 -2.72 28.73 -36.57
C VAL A 43 -3.91 29.67 -36.32
N SER A 44 -5.03 29.42 -37.00
CA SER A 44 -6.25 30.24 -36.85
C SER A 44 -6.73 30.27 -35.40
N SER A 45 -7.20 31.44 -34.94
CA SER A 45 -7.81 31.59 -33.60
C SER A 45 -9.08 30.76 -33.41
N SER A 46 -9.63 30.19 -34.48
CA SER A 46 -10.75 29.26 -34.47
C SER A 46 -10.36 27.77 -34.37
N ALA A 47 -9.07 27.45 -34.24
CA ALA A 47 -8.61 26.06 -34.14
C ALA A 47 -9.07 25.38 -32.84
N ILE A 48 -9.41 24.10 -32.95
CA ILE A 48 -9.89 23.25 -31.85
C ILE A 48 -9.03 21.99 -31.72
N CYS A 49 -8.88 21.50 -30.50
CA CYS A 49 -8.14 20.29 -30.21
C CYS A 49 -9.06 19.08 -30.29
N LYS A 50 -8.81 18.17 -31.23
CA LYS A 50 -9.60 16.95 -31.40
C LYS A 50 -8.68 15.75 -31.58
N ASN A 51 -8.91 14.71 -30.80
CA ASN A 51 -8.13 13.46 -30.83
C ASN A 51 -6.61 13.70 -30.67
N GLY A 52 -6.22 14.69 -29.85
CA GLY A 52 -4.82 15.01 -29.59
C GLY A 52 -4.14 15.84 -30.68
N PHE A 53 -4.87 16.33 -31.70
CA PHE A 53 -4.34 17.18 -32.76
C PHE A 53 -5.21 18.41 -33.03
N CYS A 54 -4.57 19.51 -33.43
CA CYS A 54 -5.28 20.75 -33.77
C CYS A 54 -5.97 20.62 -35.14
N ILE A 55 -7.26 20.95 -35.17
CA ILE A 55 -8.07 20.99 -36.39
C ILE A 55 -8.34 22.44 -36.78
N CYS A 56 -8.02 22.76 -38.03
CA CYS A 56 -8.21 24.07 -38.64
C CYS A 56 -9.31 23.97 -39.71
N ASN A 57 -10.14 25.02 -39.80
CA ASN A 57 -11.13 25.14 -40.86
C ASN A 57 -10.61 26.11 -41.93
N GLU A 58 -10.14 25.57 -43.04
CA GLU A 58 -9.71 26.36 -44.20
C GLU A 58 -10.72 26.17 -45.33
N GLY A 59 -11.43 27.23 -45.72
CA GLY A 59 -12.38 27.20 -46.84
C GLY A 59 -13.60 26.29 -46.63
N GLY A 60 -14.00 26.03 -45.38
CA GLY A 60 -15.14 25.15 -45.07
C GLY A 60 -14.78 23.68 -44.86
N VAL A 61 -13.50 23.32 -45.03
CA VAL A 61 -12.99 21.96 -44.83
C VAL A 61 -12.19 21.90 -43.53
N SER A 62 -12.59 21.00 -42.64
CA SER A 62 -11.86 20.72 -41.39
C SER A 62 -10.72 19.75 -41.66
N LYS A 63 -9.48 20.19 -41.44
CA LYS A 63 -8.26 19.37 -41.61
C LYS A 63 -7.29 19.61 -40.46
N ASN A 64 -6.34 18.70 -40.29
CA ASN A 64 -5.26 18.91 -39.33
C ASN A 64 -4.46 20.16 -39.71
N CYS A 65 -4.30 21.05 -38.74
CA CYS A 65 -3.43 22.21 -38.90
C CYS A 65 -2.03 21.72 -39.27
N SER A 66 -1.48 22.25 -40.35
CA SER A 66 -0.22 21.82 -40.94
C SER A 66 0.65 23.05 -41.16
N VAL A 67 1.91 22.97 -40.75
CA VAL A 67 2.90 24.03 -41.02
C VAL A 67 3.89 23.57 -42.10
N PRO A 68 4.30 24.44 -43.05
CA PRO A 68 5.34 24.11 -44.02
C PRO A 68 6.67 23.81 -43.32
N THR A 69 7.34 22.74 -43.74
CA THR A 69 8.63 22.32 -43.16
C THR A 69 9.72 23.40 -43.25
N THR A 70 9.59 24.34 -44.18
CA THR A 70 10.49 25.50 -44.37
C THR A 70 10.32 26.62 -43.34
N MET A 71 9.24 26.59 -42.53
CA MET A 71 9.03 27.50 -41.40
C MET A 71 9.44 26.87 -40.05
N LEU A 72 9.81 25.58 -40.03
CA LEU A 72 10.34 24.88 -38.84
C LEU A 72 11.81 25.23 -38.53
N THR A 73 12.45 26.10 -39.31
CA THR A 73 13.84 26.54 -39.09
C THR A 73 13.98 27.76 -38.19
N SER A 74 12.91 28.34 -37.63
CA SER A 74 13.04 29.47 -36.68
C SER A 74 12.32 29.30 -35.33
N THR A 75 11.85 28.10 -35.00
CA THR A 75 11.55 27.70 -33.60
C THR A 75 11.89 26.23 -33.39
N LYS A 76 13.11 25.81 -33.75
CA LYS A 76 13.72 24.64 -33.11
C LYS A 76 13.88 25.01 -31.65
N ILE A 77 13.14 24.36 -30.75
CA ILE A 77 13.65 24.16 -29.39
C ILE A 77 14.93 23.33 -29.59
N LEU A 78 16.05 24.01 -29.79
CA LEU A 78 17.35 23.37 -29.92
C LEU A 78 17.63 22.78 -28.55
N VAL A 79 17.38 21.48 -28.39
CA VAL A 79 17.88 20.73 -27.24
C VAL A 79 19.39 20.57 -27.43
N PRO A 80 20.22 21.27 -26.65
CA PRO A 80 21.66 21.29 -26.91
C PRO A 80 22.35 19.94 -26.66
N ILE A 81 21.81 19.11 -25.77
CA ILE A 81 22.26 17.75 -25.52
C ILE A 81 21.47 16.78 -26.43
N GLY A 82 22.18 15.85 -27.08
CA GLY A 82 21.64 14.95 -28.11
C GLY A 82 21.69 15.51 -29.53
N ARG A 83 22.07 16.79 -29.71
CA ARG A 83 22.28 17.38 -31.03
C ARG A 83 23.47 16.77 -31.74
N GLU A 84 23.41 16.73 -33.07
CA GLU A 84 24.51 16.27 -33.89
C GLU A 84 25.76 17.16 -33.71
N CYS A 85 26.94 16.54 -33.69
CA CYS A 85 28.22 17.22 -33.56
C CYS A 85 29.31 16.45 -34.32
N LYS A 86 30.33 17.17 -34.79
CA LYS A 86 31.54 16.61 -35.39
C LYS A 86 32.78 16.88 -34.55
N HIS A 87 32.78 18.02 -33.87
CA HIS A 87 33.91 18.49 -33.07
C HIS A 87 33.46 18.82 -31.63
N PRO A 88 34.35 18.72 -30.64
CA PRO A 88 34.03 19.07 -29.25
C PRO A 88 33.47 20.49 -29.08
N VAL A 89 33.93 21.45 -29.90
CA VAL A 89 33.49 22.85 -29.89
C VAL A 89 32.03 23.05 -30.32
N ASP A 90 31.45 22.06 -31.00
CA ASP A 90 30.05 22.08 -31.39
C ASP A 90 29.13 21.94 -30.19
N CYS A 91 29.62 21.43 -29.06
CA CYS A 91 28.87 21.23 -27.82
C CYS A 91 29.15 22.38 -26.83
N LYS A 92 28.24 23.35 -26.79
CA LYS A 92 28.36 24.61 -26.03
C LYS A 92 27.78 24.54 -24.62
N VAL A 93 27.30 23.36 -24.19
CA VAL A 93 26.79 23.17 -22.83
C VAL A 93 27.96 22.87 -21.91
N GLU A 94 28.01 23.51 -20.75
CA GLU A 94 29.01 23.20 -19.74
C GLU A 94 28.93 21.72 -19.34
N ASN A 95 30.08 21.09 -19.11
CA ASN A 95 30.16 19.65 -18.80
C ASN A 95 29.58 18.74 -19.89
N SER A 96 29.54 19.18 -21.14
CA SER A 96 29.24 18.34 -22.31
C SER A 96 30.49 18.05 -23.17
N TYR A 97 30.40 17.03 -24.03
CA TYR A 97 31.40 16.69 -25.03
C TYR A 97 30.73 16.12 -26.29
N CYS A 98 31.42 16.17 -27.42
CA CYS A 98 30.95 15.52 -28.65
C CYS A 98 31.36 14.04 -28.64
N ASN A 99 30.39 13.12 -28.64
CA ASN A 99 30.65 11.70 -28.77
C ASN A 99 30.82 11.37 -30.26
N SER A 100 32.05 11.06 -30.68
CA SER A 100 32.38 10.80 -32.09
C SER A 100 31.78 9.51 -32.65
N THR A 101 31.39 8.55 -31.80
CA THR A 101 30.75 7.31 -32.24
C THR A 101 29.29 7.53 -32.61
N MET A 102 28.58 8.34 -31.83
CA MET A 102 27.16 8.67 -32.06
C MET A 102 26.98 9.96 -32.85
N SER A 103 28.06 10.71 -33.10
CA SER A 103 28.05 12.07 -33.63
C SER A 103 27.08 12.98 -32.87
N GLN A 104 27.01 12.87 -31.54
CA GLN A 104 26.04 13.60 -30.70
C GLN A 104 26.68 14.24 -29.46
N CYS A 105 26.18 15.42 -29.05
CA CYS A 105 26.59 16.06 -27.81
C CYS A 105 26.02 15.32 -26.59
N LEU A 106 26.88 14.85 -25.69
CA LEU A 106 26.50 14.15 -24.46
C LEU A 106 27.09 14.84 -23.23
N CYS A 107 26.52 14.58 -22.06
CA CYS A 107 27.13 15.02 -20.81
C CYS A 107 28.36 14.18 -20.47
N LYS A 108 29.38 14.81 -19.87
CA LYS A 108 30.58 14.14 -19.37
C LYS A 108 30.22 13.15 -18.26
N ARG A 109 31.18 12.28 -17.92
CA ARG A 109 31.08 11.33 -16.79
C ARG A 109 30.68 12.08 -15.51
N ASP A 110 29.80 11.47 -14.71
CA ASP A 110 29.20 12.03 -13.48
C ASP A 110 28.24 13.21 -13.69
N PHE A 111 27.88 13.53 -14.94
CA PHE A 111 26.86 14.52 -15.26
C PHE A 111 25.72 13.90 -16.06
N VAL A 112 24.50 14.39 -15.82
CA VAL A 112 23.30 14.00 -16.53
C VAL A 112 22.59 15.21 -17.10
N SER A 113 22.02 15.03 -18.28
CA SER A 113 21.24 16.07 -18.96
C SER A 113 19.95 16.32 -18.17
N ASN A 114 19.56 17.58 -17.94
CA ASN A 114 18.27 17.90 -17.32
C ASN A 114 17.08 17.57 -18.24
N ILE A 115 15.84 17.73 -17.78
CA ILE A 115 14.63 17.43 -18.57
C ILE A 115 14.57 18.29 -19.84
N LYS A 116 14.95 19.57 -19.75
CA LYS A 116 15.00 20.50 -20.89
C LYS A 116 16.16 20.22 -21.86
N GLY A 117 17.08 19.33 -21.48
CA GLY A 117 18.25 18.94 -22.23
C GLY A 117 19.25 20.06 -22.54
N ASN A 118 19.23 21.15 -21.76
CA ASN A 118 20.05 22.35 -21.95
C ASN A 118 21.11 22.57 -20.87
N LYS A 119 21.16 21.71 -19.85
CA LYS A 119 22.19 21.68 -18.82
C LYS A 119 22.67 20.26 -18.59
N CYS A 120 23.96 20.10 -18.32
CA CYS A 120 24.52 18.91 -17.72
C CYS A 120 24.72 19.18 -16.22
N LEU A 121 23.92 18.52 -15.39
CA LEU A 121 23.92 18.67 -13.94
C LEU A 121 24.66 17.49 -13.29
N PRO A 122 25.35 17.69 -12.16
CA PRO A 122 26.05 16.58 -11.49
C PRO A 122 25.05 15.53 -11.01
N VAL A 123 25.41 14.25 -11.15
CA VAL A 123 24.62 13.13 -10.63
C VAL A 123 24.58 13.17 -9.11
N VAL A 124 23.42 12.90 -8.51
CA VAL A 124 23.24 12.89 -7.06
C VAL A 124 23.23 11.45 -6.58
N ASN A 125 24.29 11.04 -5.88
CA ASN A 125 24.54 9.63 -5.50
C ASN A 125 23.90 9.22 -4.16
N SER A 126 22.80 9.86 -3.75
CA SER A 126 22.14 9.55 -2.47
C SER A 126 20.69 10.05 -2.45
N ILE A 127 19.84 9.32 -1.71
CA ILE A 127 18.54 9.84 -1.28
C ILE A 127 18.75 10.94 -0.23
N GLY A 128 17.95 12.00 -0.29
CA GLY A 128 18.09 13.23 0.50
C GLY A 128 19.13 14.21 -0.05
N GLY A 129 19.93 13.80 -1.06
CA GLY A 129 20.91 14.68 -1.70
C GLY A 129 20.25 15.84 -2.46
N THR A 130 20.92 16.99 -2.47
CA THR A 130 20.41 18.21 -3.10
C THR A 130 20.33 18.07 -4.62
N CYS A 131 19.20 18.44 -5.21
CA CYS A 131 18.95 18.33 -6.65
C CYS A 131 18.20 19.56 -7.20
N GLU A 132 18.33 19.76 -8.51
CA GLU A 132 17.58 20.74 -9.31
C GLU A 132 16.61 20.06 -10.28
N ASP A 133 16.94 18.85 -10.75
CA ASP A 133 16.16 18.10 -11.75
C ASP A 133 16.14 16.61 -11.41
N SER A 134 14.97 15.97 -11.59
CA SER A 134 14.78 14.54 -11.28
C SER A 134 15.78 13.63 -11.99
N LYS A 135 16.28 13.98 -13.18
CA LYS A 135 17.27 13.16 -13.88
C LYS A 135 18.57 12.97 -13.09
N GLN A 136 18.93 13.90 -12.19
CA GLN A 136 20.07 13.75 -11.28
C GLN A 136 19.90 12.57 -10.32
N CYS A 137 18.68 12.38 -9.82
CA CYS A 137 18.32 11.31 -8.91
C CYS A 137 18.17 9.97 -9.66
N LEU A 138 17.48 9.98 -10.81
CA LEU A 138 17.28 8.78 -11.63
C LEU A 138 18.59 8.17 -12.12
N ALA A 139 19.62 8.99 -12.34
CA ALA A 139 20.94 8.52 -12.76
C ALA A 139 21.64 7.66 -11.69
N HIS A 140 21.27 7.83 -10.41
CA HIS A 140 21.80 7.04 -9.30
C HIS A 140 20.89 5.86 -8.92
N LEU A 141 19.59 6.12 -8.77
CA LEU A 141 18.63 5.13 -8.30
C LEU A 141 17.29 5.27 -9.04
N SER A 142 16.76 4.15 -9.53
CA SER A 142 15.46 4.11 -10.19
C SER A 142 14.32 4.48 -9.23
N ASN A 143 13.18 4.89 -9.81
CA ASN A 143 11.98 5.30 -9.05
C ASN A 143 12.25 6.45 -8.07
N THR A 144 13.14 7.38 -8.44
CA THR A 144 13.42 8.60 -7.67
C THR A 144 12.99 9.85 -8.44
N ILE A 145 12.74 10.93 -7.72
CA ILE A 145 12.45 12.26 -8.27
C ILE A 145 13.14 13.33 -7.43
N CYS A 146 13.33 14.50 -8.03
CA CYS A 146 13.72 15.68 -7.28
C CYS A 146 12.46 16.38 -6.74
N SER A 147 12.26 16.34 -5.43
CA SER A 147 11.14 16.99 -4.75
C SER A 147 11.66 17.83 -3.60
N ASN A 148 11.20 19.09 -3.49
CA ASN A 148 11.69 20.04 -2.50
C ASN A 148 13.23 20.14 -2.46
N TYR A 149 13.86 20.19 -3.63
CA TYR A 149 15.31 20.21 -3.82
C TYR A 149 16.07 19.00 -3.26
N GLN A 150 15.39 17.88 -3.01
CA GLN A 150 16.00 16.65 -2.53
C GLN A 150 15.58 15.43 -3.36
N CYS A 151 16.52 14.50 -3.55
CA CYS A 151 16.21 13.23 -4.18
C CYS A 151 15.39 12.35 -3.24
N VAL A 152 14.18 12.00 -3.64
CA VAL A 152 13.26 11.13 -2.88
C VAL A 152 12.74 10.02 -3.77
N CYS A 153 12.21 8.94 -3.17
CA CYS A 153 11.45 7.96 -3.94
C CYS A 153 10.19 8.60 -4.53
N THR A 154 9.82 8.18 -5.74
CA THR A 154 8.62 8.66 -6.42
C THR A 154 7.36 8.20 -5.70
N ASN A 155 6.22 8.82 -6.02
CA ASN A 155 4.95 8.47 -5.37
C ASN A 155 4.61 6.98 -5.55
N GLY A 156 4.14 6.33 -4.49
CA GLY A 156 3.89 4.88 -4.46
C GLY A 156 5.14 4.02 -4.23
N PHE A 157 6.29 4.65 -3.95
CA PHE A 157 7.52 3.97 -3.56
C PHE A 157 8.07 4.57 -2.26
N HIS A 158 8.80 3.76 -1.51
CA HIS A 158 9.48 4.18 -0.28
C HIS A 158 10.92 3.69 -0.28
N TYR A 159 11.76 4.37 0.49
CA TYR A 159 13.18 4.02 0.59
C TYR A 159 13.39 2.95 1.66
N ALA A 160 13.86 1.79 1.24
CA ALA A 160 14.26 0.71 2.14
C ALA A 160 15.49 0.01 1.56
N ASN A 161 16.42 -0.42 2.41
CA ASN A 161 17.58 -1.22 2.02
C ASN A 161 18.37 -0.68 0.80
N LYS A 162 18.57 0.65 0.76
CA LYS A 162 19.27 1.40 -0.30
C LYS A 162 18.56 1.44 -1.67
N MET A 163 17.30 1.04 -1.74
CA MET A 163 16.50 1.06 -2.96
C MET A 163 15.13 1.70 -2.73
N CYS A 164 14.46 2.11 -3.80
CA CYS A 164 13.07 2.53 -3.75
C CYS A 164 12.18 1.33 -4.08
N PHE A 165 11.52 0.79 -3.06
CA PHE A 165 10.59 -0.34 -3.17
C PHE A 165 9.17 0.17 -3.40
N LYS A 166 8.41 -0.56 -4.22
CA LYS A 166 6.99 -0.27 -4.41
C LYS A 166 6.26 -0.46 -3.07
N ASN A 167 5.31 0.41 -2.78
CA ASN A 167 4.44 0.27 -1.61
C ASN A 167 3.41 -0.82 -1.90
N SER A 168 3.41 -1.88 -1.08
CA SER A 168 2.41 -2.96 -1.11
C SER A 168 1.69 -3.02 0.24
N GLY A 169 0.39 -2.72 0.24
CA GLY A 169 -0.45 -2.63 1.44
C GLY A 169 -0.77 -3.98 2.08
N ILE A 170 -1.32 -3.97 3.30
CA ILE A 170 -1.76 -5.21 3.96
C ILE A 170 -2.81 -5.92 3.08
N GLY A 171 -2.60 -7.22 2.83
CA GLY A 171 -3.43 -8.03 1.95
C GLY A 171 -3.06 -7.95 0.46
N GLU A 172 -2.13 -7.08 0.08
CA GLU A 172 -1.63 -6.98 -1.30
C GLU A 172 -0.45 -7.94 -1.56
N THR A 173 -0.24 -8.27 -2.83
CA THR A 173 0.88 -9.10 -3.27
C THR A 173 2.22 -8.37 -3.11
N CYS A 174 3.22 -9.08 -2.61
CA CYS A 174 4.58 -8.60 -2.43
C CYS A 174 5.60 -9.63 -2.93
N GLN A 175 6.78 -9.20 -3.36
CA GLN A 175 7.89 -10.11 -3.69
C GLN A 175 8.92 -10.20 -2.57
N SER A 176 8.92 -9.22 -1.66
CA SER A 176 9.85 -9.13 -0.55
C SER A 176 9.26 -8.32 0.59
N THR A 177 9.75 -8.55 1.82
CA THR A 177 9.35 -7.79 3.01
C THR A 177 9.59 -6.29 2.86
N GLN A 178 10.59 -5.89 2.06
CA GLN A 178 10.87 -4.47 1.82
C GLN A 178 9.69 -3.76 1.16
N GLU A 179 8.85 -4.39 0.34
CA GLU A 179 7.67 -3.72 -0.24
C GLU A 179 6.59 -3.36 0.80
N CYS A 180 6.45 -4.20 1.83
CA CYS A 180 5.52 -3.99 2.93
C CYS A 180 6.07 -3.02 3.99
N SER A 181 7.39 -2.79 4.01
CA SER A 181 8.09 -2.13 5.14
C SER A 181 7.79 -0.65 5.35
N HIS A 182 7.05 -0.02 4.42
CA HIS A 182 6.46 1.30 4.63
C HIS A 182 5.34 1.30 5.68
N ILE A 183 4.80 0.13 6.01
CA ILE A 183 3.87 -0.10 7.11
C ILE A 183 4.66 -0.74 8.25
N GLU A 184 4.71 -0.04 9.39
CA GLU A 184 5.41 -0.54 10.57
C GLU A 184 4.84 -1.90 10.99
N HIS A 185 5.72 -2.83 11.35
CA HIS A 185 5.37 -4.22 11.69
C HIS A 185 4.72 -5.05 10.57
N ALA A 186 4.75 -4.62 9.30
CA ALA A 186 4.31 -5.44 8.19
C ALA A 186 5.46 -6.24 7.56
N GLU A 187 5.16 -7.46 7.11
CA GLU A 187 6.11 -8.36 6.43
C GLU A 187 5.46 -9.12 5.27
N CYS A 188 6.28 -9.58 4.33
CA CYS A 188 5.81 -10.40 3.22
C CYS A 188 5.81 -11.86 3.65
N ASN A 189 4.64 -12.49 3.70
CA ASN A 189 4.52 -13.89 4.13
C ASN A 189 4.92 -14.89 3.04
N GLN A 190 4.91 -16.18 3.37
CA GLN A 190 5.25 -17.27 2.46
C GLN A 190 4.31 -17.39 1.24
N ASN A 191 3.12 -16.78 1.31
CA ASN A 191 2.15 -16.74 0.21
C ASN A 191 2.31 -15.49 -0.66
N ASN A 192 3.40 -14.73 -0.50
CA ASN A 192 3.67 -13.49 -1.21
C ASN A 192 2.60 -12.41 -0.96
N ILE A 193 2.06 -12.34 0.27
CA ILE A 193 1.09 -11.32 0.69
C ILE A 193 1.64 -10.54 1.86
N CYS A 194 1.50 -9.21 1.84
CA CYS A 194 1.86 -8.37 2.97
C CYS A 194 0.88 -8.62 4.12
N VAL A 195 1.41 -8.98 5.29
CA VAL A 195 0.65 -9.23 6.51
C VAL A 195 1.29 -8.51 7.68
N CYS A 196 0.56 -8.38 8.78
CA CYS A 196 1.15 -7.96 10.03
C CYS A 196 2.01 -9.07 10.62
N SER A 197 3.18 -8.70 11.14
CA SER A 197 4.11 -9.58 11.84
C SER A 197 3.47 -10.19 13.09
N LEU A 198 4.07 -11.26 13.61
CA LEU A 198 3.55 -12.12 14.68
C LEU A 198 2.97 -11.39 15.91
N ASP A 199 3.50 -10.22 16.27
CA ASP A 199 3.08 -9.47 17.46
C ASP A 199 2.08 -8.33 17.16
N SER A 200 1.47 -8.37 15.97
CA SER A 200 0.57 -7.32 15.51
C SER A 200 -0.61 -7.86 14.68
N VAL A 201 -1.67 -7.06 14.61
CA VAL A 201 -2.89 -7.34 13.86
C VAL A 201 -3.23 -6.17 12.96
N ALA A 202 -3.83 -6.42 11.80
CA ALA A 202 -4.25 -5.36 10.89
C ALA A 202 -5.35 -4.49 11.53
N SER A 203 -5.25 -3.17 11.35
CA SER A 203 -6.33 -2.25 11.63
C SER A 203 -7.53 -2.51 10.72
N ALA A 204 -8.72 -2.06 11.12
CA ALA A 204 -9.96 -2.23 10.37
C ALA A 204 -9.89 -1.68 8.92
N ASP A 205 -9.07 -0.66 8.68
CA ASP A 205 -8.84 -0.05 7.37
C ASP A 205 -7.63 -0.64 6.61
N ASN A 206 -6.96 -1.66 7.17
CA ASN A 206 -5.77 -2.33 6.62
C ASN A 206 -4.59 -1.37 6.32
N LYS A 207 -4.50 -0.24 7.02
CA LYS A 207 -3.39 0.73 6.83
C LYS A 207 -2.29 0.62 7.85
N ARG A 208 -2.54 -0.05 8.98
CA ARG A 208 -1.61 -0.14 10.10
C ARG A 208 -1.61 -1.56 10.66
N CYS A 209 -0.46 -1.96 11.19
CA CYS A 209 -0.37 -3.11 12.08
C CYS A 209 -0.36 -2.60 13.53
N LEU A 210 -1.38 -2.99 14.27
CA LEU A 210 -1.58 -2.61 15.67
C LEU A 210 -0.99 -3.69 16.58
N PRO A 211 -0.28 -3.33 17.66
CA PRO A 211 0.30 -4.30 18.57
C PRO A 211 -0.80 -5.13 19.24
N LEU A 212 -0.57 -6.43 19.37
CA LEU A 212 -1.49 -7.33 20.07
C LEU A 212 -1.61 -6.95 21.54
N ALA A 213 -2.84 -7.00 22.06
CA ALA A 213 -3.11 -6.85 23.47
C ALA A 213 -3.28 -8.24 24.10
N ARG A 214 -2.28 -8.71 24.84
CA ARG A 214 -2.22 -10.07 25.35
C ARG A 214 -2.98 -10.26 26.66
N GLU A 215 -3.27 -9.17 27.37
CA GLU A 215 -3.87 -9.20 28.70
C GLU A 215 -5.19 -8.42 28.75
N LEU A 216 -6.07 -8.79 29.68
CA LEU A 216 -7.16 -7.92 30.09
C LEU A 216 -6.62 -6.59 30.62
N SER A 217 -7.40 -5.54 30.45
CA SER A 217 -7.01 -4.18 30.84
C SER A 217 -5.73 -3.68 30.16
N GLN A 218 -5.20 -4.36 29.15
CA GLN A 218 -4.15 -3.80 28.31
C GLN A 218 -4.74 -2.74 27.37
N GLN A 219 -3.97 -1.70 27.10
CA GLN A 219 -4.38 -0.64 26.19
C GLN A 219 -4.64 -1.15 24.78
N CYS A 220 -5.72 -0.67 24.19
CA CYS A 220 -6.12 -0.98 22.82
C CYS A 220 -6.76 0.26 22.18
N THR A 221 -6.80 0.24 20.86
CA THR A 221 -7.48 1.22 20.01
C THR A 221 -8.59 0.58 19.19
N GLU A 222 -8.42 -0.69 18.83
CA GLU A 222 -9.37 -1.47 18.05
C GLU A 222 -9.53 -2.86 18.67
N SER A 223 -10.75 -3.41 18.62
CA SER A 223 -11.08 -4.71 19.21
C SER A 223 -10.27 -5.87 18.62
N ALA A 224 -9.78 -5.74 17.38
CA ALA A 224 -8.89 -6.72 16.74
C ALA A 224 -7.64 -7.03 17.58
N GLN A 225 -7.13 -6.04 18.32
CA GLN A 225 -5.95 -6.22 19.20
C GLN A 225 -6.24 -7.16 20.36
N CYS A 226 -7.48 -7.16 20.86
CA CYS A 226 -7.94 -8.01 21.95
C CYS A 226 -8.38 -9.38 21.42
N THR A 227 -9.11 -9.43 20.30
CA THR A 227 -9.72 -10.67 19.81
C THR A 227 -8.70 -11.70 19.34
N ALA A 228 -7.56 -11.23 18.80
CA ALA A 228 -6.49 -12.07 18.28
C ALA A 228 -5.80 -12.93 19.36
N THR A 229 -5.86 -12.52 20.63
CA THR A 229 -5.18 -13.15 21.78
C THR A 229 -6.16 -13.68 22.81
N LEU A 230 -7.19 -12.90 23.14
CA LEU A 230 -8.15 -13.16 24.24
C LEU A 230 -9.44 -13.86 23.77
N SER A 231 -9.56 -14.24 22.49
CA SER A 231 -10.75 -14.78 21.81
C SER A 231 -11.71 -13.74 21.22
N ILE A 232 -12.63 -14.19 20.36
CA ILE A 232 -13.65 -13.34 19.71
C ILE A 232 -14.58 -12.61 20.70
N ASN A 233 -14.64 -13.06 21.95
CA ASN A 233 -15.47 -12.43 22.99
C ASN A 233 -14.72 -11.34 23.77
N ALA A 234 -13.57 -10.89 23.30
CA ALA A 234 -12.85 -9.75 23.84
C ALA A 234 -13.06 -8.51 22.96
N GLU A 235 -13.24 -7.35 23.59
CA GLU A 235 -13.49 -6.08 22.90
C GLU A 235 -12.65 -4.97 23.50
N CYS A 236 -12.33 -3.96 22.69
CA CYS A 236 -11.67 -2.76 23.17
C CYS A 236 -12.70 -1.79 23.75
N ILE A 237 -12.90 -1.84 25.07
CA ILE A 237 -13.91 -1.04 25.77
C ILE A 237 -13.17 0.00 26.64
N GLY A 238 -13.45 1.29 26.41
CA GLY A 238 -12.79 2.36 27.17
C GLY A 238 -11.27 2.36 27.03
N ASN A 239 -10.77 2.10 25.83
CA ASN A 239 -9.34 1.96 25.47
C ASN A 239 -8.60 0.81 26.16
N HIS A 240 -9.33 -0.17 26.71
CA HIS A 240 -8.73 -1.32 27.37
C HIS A 240 -9.44 -2.61 26.95
N CYS A 241 -8.69 -3.70 26.81
CA CYS A 241 -9.28 -4.99 26.47
C CYS A 241 -10.12 -5.53 27.62
N GLN A 242 -11.37 -5.86 27.33
CA GLN A 242 -12.33 -6.41 28.27
C GLN A 242 -13.12 -7.54 27.61
N CYS A 243 -13.61 -8.49 28.39
CA CYS A 243 -14.60 -9.44 27.86
C CYS A 243 -15.92 -8.71 27.58
N THR A 244 -16.65 -9.16 26.57
CA THR A 244 -18.00 -8.67 26.29
C THR A 244 -18.93 -8.97 27.47
N SER A 245 -20.07 -8.29 27.55
CA SER A 245 -21.04 -8.47 28.66
C SER A 245 -21.61 -9.88 28.78
N SER A 246 -21.51 -10.69 27.71
CA SER A 246 -21.94 -12.09 27.67
C SER A 246 -20.81 -13.09 27.91
N ALA A 247 -19.61 -12.62 28.26
CA ALA A 247 -18.44 -13.44 28.44
C ALA A 247 -17.70 -13.07 29.73
N HIS A 248 -16.88 -13.99 30.21
CA HIS A 248 -16.01 -13.78 31.36
C HIS A 248 -14.62 -14.32 31.05
N PHE A 249 -13.64 -13.89 31.83
CA PHE A 249 -12.26 -14.26 31.62
C PHE A 249 -11.90 -15.51 32.39
N VAL A 250 -11.26 -16.43 31.68
CA VAL A 250 -10.75 -17.68 32.21
C VAL A 250 -9.23 -17.61 32.25
N ALA A 251 -8.66 -17.55 33.45
CA ALA A 251 -7.22 -17.43 33.64
C ALA A 251 -6.43 -18.66 33.14
N ARG A 252 -7.00 -19.87 33.21
CA ARG A 252 -6.28 -21.11 32.82
C ARG A 252 -5.94 -21.18 31.34
N ASN A 253 -6.80 -20.63 30.47
CA ASN A 253 -6.63 -20.67 29.02
C ASN A 253 -6.41 -19.27 28.41
N HIS A 254 -6.44 -18.23 29.26
CA HIS A 254 -6.20 -16.85 28.92
C HIS A 254 -7.19 -16.27 27.90
N LYS A 255 -8.48 -16.64 28.03
CA LYS A 255 -9.53 -16.27 27.06
C LYS A 255 -10.80 -15.78 27.71
N CYS A 256 -11.53 -14.96 26.97
CA CYS A 256 -12.93 -14.64 27.22
C CYS A 256 -13.81 -15.79 26.70
N VAL A 257 -14.49 -16.47 27.62
CA VAL A 257 -15.41 -17.59 27.34
C VAL A 257 -16.85 -17.11 27.55
N ILE A 258 -17.78 -17.63 26.76
CA ILE A 258 -19.20 -17.26 26.86
C ILE A 258 -19.71 -17.69 28.23
N SER A 259 -20.31 -16.75 28.96
CA SER A 259 -20.90 -17.02 30.26
C SER A 259 -22.23 -17.75 30.10
N LYS A 260 -22.32 -18.94 30.69
CA LYS A 260 -23.52 -19.77 30.81
C LYS A 260 -24.03 -19.71 32.25
N SER A 261 -25.31 -19.41 32.38
CA SER A 261 -26.07 -19.41 33.62
C SER A 261 -26.56 -20.81 33.99
N VAL A 262 -27.10 -20.96 35.20
CA VAL A 262 -27.64 -22.23 35.68
C VAL A 262 -28.72 -22.76 34.72
N ASP A 263 -28.77 -24.08 34.57
CA ASP A 263 -29.59 -24.82 33.60
C ASP A 263 -29.22 -24.65 32.11
N GLU A 264 -28.23 -23.83 31.76
CA GLU A 264 -27.76 -23.75 30.38
C GLU A 264 -26.82 -24.91 30.03
N ALA A 265 -26.80 -25.26 28.74
CA ALA A 265 -25.89 -26.26 28.21
C ALA A 265 -24.45 -25.76 28.29
N CYS A 266 -23.56 -26.62 28.75
CA CYS A 266 -22.13 -26.36 28.92
C CYS A 266 -21.30 -27.52 28.38
N ASP A 267 -20.07 -27.21 27.99
CA ASP A 267 -19.08 -28.19 27.58
C ASP A 267 -18.12 -28.56 28.71
N ASP A 268 -17.65 -27.56 29.46
CA ASP A 268 -16.84 -27.71 30.67
C ASP A 268 -17.19 -26.69 31.76
N ASP A 269 -16.55 -26.82 32.93
CA ASP A 269 -16.82 -26.00 34.11
C ASP A 269 -16.61 -24.50 33.88
N ASP A 270 -15.71 -24.10 32.97
CA ASP A 270 -15.47 -22.68 32.71
C ASP A 270 -16.63 -22.02 31.98
N ASP A 271 -17.46 -22.76 31.25
CA ASP A 271 -18.62 -22.15 30.61
C ASP A 271 -19.58 -21.57 31.67
N CYS A 272 -19.62 -22.18 32.85
CA CYS A 272 -20.57 -21.89 33.91
C CYS A 272 -20.10 -20.72 34.80
N TYR A 273 -20.68 -19.54 34.64
CA TYR A 273 -20.21 -18.32 35.32
C TYR A 273 -21.34 -17.47 35.91
N GLN A 274 -21.12 -16.98 37.13
CA GLN A 274 -21.99 -16.04 37.84
C GLN A 274 -21.14 -14.97 38.53
N GLY A 275 -21.01 -13.80 37.90
CA GLY A 275 -20.07 -12.72 38.27
C GLY A 275 -20.38 -11.90 39.52
N GLU A 276 -21.05 -12.47 40.53
CA GLU A 276 -21.46 -11.76 41.76
C GLU A 276 -20.74 -12.24 43.04
N LEU A 277 -19.74 -13.12 42.93
CA LEU A 277 -19.04 -13.66 44.10
C LEU A 277 -17.51 -13.52 43.97
N PRO A 278 -16.79 -13.29 45.09
CA PRO A 278 -15.34 -13.06 45.07
C PRO A 278 -14.58 -14.25 44.45
N ASP A 279 -13.51 -13.89 43.72
CA ASP A 279 -12.65 -14.63 42.77
C ASP A 279 -12.12 -16.03 43.16
N SER A 280 -12.57 -16.66 44.24
CA SER A 280 -11.97 -17.92 44.71
C SER A 280 -12.96 -19.05 44.99
N ASN A 281 -14.26 -18.83 44.81
CA ASN A 281 -15.24 -19.91 44.97
C ASN A 281 -15.84 -20.27 43.62
N ILE A 282 -15.70 -21.54 43.24
CA ILE A 282 -16.45 -22.14 42.13
C ILE A 282 -17.92 -22.20 42.59
N VAL A 283 -18.77 -21.37 41.99
CA VAL A 283 -20.19 -21.24 42.37
C VAL A 283 -21.06 -22.20 41.56
N MET A 284 -20.61 -22.52 40.35
CA MET A 284 -21.29 -23.37 39.40
C MET A 284 -20.31 -24.34 38.77
N THR A 285 -20.79 -25.52 38.40
CA THR A 285 -20.03 -26.56 37.69
C THR A 285 -20.87 -27.15 36.57
N CYS A 286 -20.21 -27.63 35.53
CA CYS A 286 -20.84 -28.30 34.41
C CYS A 286 -21.06 -29.78 34.77
N ASN A 287 -22.28 -30.12 35.18
CA ASN A 287 -22.65 -31.49 35.51
C ASN A 287 -23.61 -32.02 34.44
N SER A 288 -23.25 -33.17 33.84
CA SER A 288 -24.08 -33.82 32.82
C SER A 288 -24.46 -32.88 31.65
N LYS A 289 -23.49 -32.05 31.22
CA LYS A 289 -23.62 -31.04 30.15
C LYS A 289 -24.58 -29.89 30.44
N ILE A 290 -24.91 -29.68 31.71
CA ILE A 290 -25.75 -28.58 32.17
C ILE A 290 -25.07 -27.87 33.34
N CYS A 291 -25.09 -26.53 33.34
CA CYS A 291 -24.56 -25.76 34.45
C CYS A 291 -25.44 -25.95 35.70
N THR A 292 -24.83 -26.43 36.78
CA THR A 292 -25.46 -26.67 38.08
C THR A 292 -24.73 -25.92 39.19
N CYS A 293 -25.37 -25.73 40.35
CA CYS A 293 -24.69 -25.11 41.49
C CYS A 293 -23.65 -26.06 42.07
N ALA A 294 -22.47 -25.51 42.39
CA ALA A 294 -21.40 -26.24 43.05
C ALA A 294 -21.74 -26.61 44.50
N ASP A 295 -20.92 -27.46 45.11
CA ASP A 295 -21.11 -27.88 46.49
C ASP A 295 -21.17 -26.70 47.46
N GLY A 296 -22.17 -26.71 48.35
CA GLY A 296 -22.42 -25.60 49.27
C GLY A 296 -23.29 -24.48 48.70
N TYR A 297 -23.69 -24.53 47.43
CA TYR A 297 -24.61 -23.60 46.80
C TYR A 297 -25.93 -24.27 46.43
N MET A 298 -27.04 -23.55 46.59
CA MET A 298 -28.36 -23.97 46.14
C MET A 298 -28.89 -23.01 45.10
N LYS A 299 -29.63 -23.56 44.13
CA LYS A 299 -30.29 -22.79 43.08
C LYS A 299 -31.46 -22.01 43.68
N ASN A 300 -31.42 -20.69 43.51
CA ASN A 300 -32.52 -19.78 43.74
C ASN A 300 -32.84 -19.06 42.43
N GLU A 301 -33.98 -19.41 41.82
CA GLU A 301 -34.35 -19.00 40.47
C GLU A 301 -33.26 -19.34 39.43
N LYS A 302 -32.59 -18.33 38.87
CA LYS A 302 -31.50 -18.47 37.90
C LYS A 302 -30.11 -18.18 38.47
N LYS A 303 -29.98 -18.19 39.80
CA LYS A 303 -28.72 -17.93 40.48
C LYS A 303 -28.40 -19.03 41.49
N CYS A 304 -27.12 -19.27 41.71
CA CYS A 304 -26.63 -20.11 42.79
C CYS A 304 -26.29 -19.23 44.01
N VAL A 305 -26.92 -19.50 45.14
CA VAL A 305 -26.73 -18.76 46.40
C VAL A 305 -26.17 -19.69 47.47
N ALA A 306 -25.34 -19.17 48.37
CA ALA A 306 -24.73 -19.98 49.43
C ALA A 306 -25.81 -20.61 50.31
N SER A 307 -25.68 -21.92 50.55
CA SER A 307 -26.61 -22.65 51.40
C SER A 307 -26.41 -22.23 52.85
N SER A 308 -27.41 -21.64 53.49
CA SER A 308 -27.40 -21.24 54.92
C SER A 308 -27.38 -22.43 55.90
N ALA A 309 -26.94 -23.62 55.47
CA ALA A 309 -26.97 -24.86 56.24
C ALA A 309 -25.70 -25.11 57.08
N SER A 310 -24.87 -24.10 57.34
CA SER A 310 -23.71 -24.22 58.24
C SER A 310 -23.60 -23.07 59.22
N ALA A 311 -24.63 -22.88 60.06
CA ALA A 311 -24.50 -22.08 61.28
C ALA A 311 -25.52 -22.42 62.39
N THR A 312 -26.15 -23.60 62.42
CA THR A 312 -26.90 -24.05 63.63
C THR A 312 -26.94 -25.58 63.75
N MET A 313 -25.80 -26.23 63.98
CA MET A 313 -25.83 -27.41 64.87
C MET A 313 -25.75 -26.87 66.30
N SER A 314 -26.91 -26.45 66.77
CA SER A 314 -27.17 -26.13 68.18
C SER A 314 -26.62 -27.26 69.03
N LYS A 315 -25.76 -26.91 69.99
CA LYS A 315 -25.16 -27.81 70.97
C LYS A 315 -26.30 -28.56 71.68
N ILE A 316 -26.58 -29.79 71.25
CA ILE A 316 -27.46 -30.68 72.00
C ILE A 316 -26.76 -30.91 73.34
N SER A 317 -27.39 -30.36 74.37
CA SER A 317 -26.99 -30.37 75.76
C SER A 317 -26.52 -31.76 76.22
N VAL A 318 -25.21 -31.88 76.45
CA VAL A 318 -24.60 -32.98 77.23
C VAL A 318 -25.09 -32.97 78.70
N GLY A 319 -25.89 -31.97 79.09
CA GLY A 319 -26.48 -31.86 80.43
C GLY A 319 -27.64 -32.82 80.72
N LEU A 320 -28.25 -33.47 79.73
CA LEU A 320 -29.34 -34.43 79.99
C LEU A 320 -28.87 -35.87 80.29
N LEU A 321 -27.62 -36.23 79.97
CA LEU A 321 -27.06 -37.56 80.28
C LEU A 321 -26.55 -37.68 81.73
N LEU A 322 -26.25 -36.56 82.40
CA LEU A 322 -25.84 -36.55 83.81
C LEU A 322 -27.02 -36.62 84.80
N ILE A 323 -28.22 -36.19 84.39
CA ILE A 323 -29.41 -36.27 85.24
C ILE A 323 -29.96 -37.70 85.30
N CYS A 324 -29.83 -38.49 84.22
CA CYS A 324 -30.22 -39.90 84.24
C CYS A 324 -29.32 -40.77 85.15
N LEU A 325 -28.03 -40.43 85.32
CA LEU A 325 -27.13 -41.19 86.20
C LEU A 325 -27.31 -40.87 87.70
N LEU A 326 -27.92 -39.73 88.04
CA LEU A 326 -28.24 -39.35 89.42
C LEU A 326 -29.61 -39.83 89.90
N ILE A 327 -30.51 -40.26 88.99
CA ILE A 327 -31.81 -40.84 89.34
C ILE A 327 -31.71 -42.36 89.54
N PHE A 328 -30.73 -43.04 88.92
CA PHE A 328 -30.48 -44.48 89.07
C PHE A 328 -29.53 -44.86 90.22
N SER A 329 -29.04 -43.90 91.01
CA SER A 329 -28.14 -44.13 92.15
C SER A 329 -28.79 -43.83 93.51
N ARG A 330 -30.12 -43.91 93.61
CA ARG A 330 -30.85 -43.87 94.87
C ARG A 330 -31.64 -45.15 95.11
#